data_AF-A0A354UXF9-F1
#
_entry.id   AF-A0A354UXF9-F1
#
_cell.length_a   1.000
_cell.length_b   1.000
_cell.length_c   1.000
_cell.angle_alpha   90.00
_cell.angle_beta   90.00
_cell.angle_gamma   90.00
#
_symmetry.space_group_name_H-M   'P 1'
#
loop_
_entity.id
_entity.type
_entity.pdbx_description
1 polymer ?
#
loop_
_entity_poly.entity_id
_entity_poly.type
_entity_poly.pdbx_seq_one_letter_code
_entity_poly.pdbx_strand_id
1 'polypeptide(L)'
;MSVIRLPSKSVKGLSFSIAELILIRSWAEANALRMVVRLDHGSETEEYEEVLALHLGASDLCRWIMWRNAETVFLQPLIGPTHRYDSVAGAFEALAEKTRCPLTDIKSACRPA
;
A
#
# COMPACT_ATOMS: atom_id res chain seq x y z
N MET A 1 3.28 17.86 12.10
CA MET A 1 2.38 16.90 11.40
C MET A 1 2.80 16.87 9.94
N SER A 2 3.39 15.76 9.46
CA SER A 2 3.79 15.64 8.06
C SER A 2 2.62 15.22 7.21
N VAL A 3 2.17 16.11 6.33
CA VAL A 3 1.19 15.81 5.28
C VAL A 3 1.96 15.10 4.17
N ILE A 4 1.73 13.79 4.02
CA ILE A 4 2.23 13.03 2.87
C ILE A 4 1.52 13.61 1.64
N ARG A 5 2.23 14.37 0.81
CA ARG A 5 1.72 14.85 -0.48
C ARG A 5 1.85 13.70 -1.48
N LEU A 6 0.72 13.11 -1.86
CA LEU A 6 0.63 12.15 -2.95
C LEU A 6 0.97 12.85 -4.28
N PRO A 7 1.55 12.13 -5.26
CA PRO A 7 1.91 12.70 -6.55
C PRO A 7 0.68 13.23 -7.29
N SER A 8 0.74 14.49 -7.73
CA SER A 8 -0.34 15.30 -8.27
C SER A 8 -0.67 15.01 -9.76
N LYS A 9 -1.06 13.78 -10.10
CA LYS A 9 -1.59 13.46 -11.43
C LYS A 9 -2.88 12.66 -11.31
N SER A 10 -3.94 13.20 -11.92
CA SER A 10 -5.32 12.72 -12.02
C SER A 10 -5.47 11.24 -11.70
N VAL A 11 -5.79 10.94 -10.46
CA VAL A 11 -6.40 9.67 -10.14
C VAL A 11 -7.91 9.85 -10.42
N LYS A 12 -8.60 8.77 -10.80
CA LYS A 12 -10.05 8.70 -11.01
C LYS A 12 -10.53 7.46 -10.26
N GLY A 13 -10.37 7.51 -8.94
CA GLY A 13 -10.42 6.34 -8.07
C GLY A 13 -11.84 5.89 -7.81
N LEU A 14 -12.14 4.61 -8.07
CA LEU A 14 -13.41 4.01 -7.63
C LEU A 14 -13.26 3.52 -6.19
N SER A 15 -14.36 3.50 -5.44
CA SER A 15 -14.41 2.87 -4.12
C SER A 15 -14.20 1.35 -4.21
N PHE A 16 -13.56 0.78 -3.21
CA PHE A 16 -13.51 -0.66 -3.00
C PHE A 16 -14.89 -1.19 -2.59
N SER A 17 -15.20 -2.41 -2.99
CA SER A 17 -16.37 -3.11 -2.48
C SER A 17 -16.20 -3.43 -0.99
N ILE A 18 -17.31 -3.58 -0.26
CA ILE A 18 -17.28 -3.96 1.17
C ILE A 18 -16.51 -5.28 1.37
N ALA A 19 -16.67 -6.24 0.46
CA ALA A 19 -15.95 -7.51 0.51
C ALA A 19 -14.43 -7.32 0.40
N GLU A 20 -13.98 -6.44 -0.49
CA GLU A 20 -12.56 -6.09 -0.61
C GLU A 20 -12.06 -5.35 0.64
N LEU A 21 -12.83 -4.40 1.19
CA LEU A 21 -12.46 -3.71 2.43
C LEU A 21 -12.30 -4.67 3.61
N ILE A 22 -13.19 -5.66 3.73
CA ILE A 22 -13.08 -6.72 4.74
C ILE A 22 -11.82 -7.55 4.50
N LEU A 23 -11.58 -7.99 3.25
CA LEU A 23 -10.39 -8.76 2.90
C LEU A 23 -9.10 -8.00 3.24
N ILE A 24 -9.03 -6.72 2.89
CA ILE A 24 -7.87 -5.85 3.14
C ILE A 24 -7.65 -5.68 4.64
N ARG A 25 -8.73 -5.45 5.39
CA ARG A 25 -8.68 -5.31 6.84
C ARG A 25 -8.17 -6.60 7.50
N SER A 26 -8.76 -7.75 7.16
CA SER A 26 -8.36 -9.04 7.72
C SER A 26 -6.90 -9.37 7.39
N TRP A 27 -6.45 -9.09 6.17
CA TRP A 27 -5.06 -9.25 5.79
C TRP A 27 -4.13 -8.31 6.60
N ALA A 28 -4.52 -7.05 6.77
CA ALA A 28 -3.75 -6.09 7.55
C ALA A 28 -3.62 -6.54 9.01
N GLU A 29 -4.72 -6.95 9.66
CA GLU A 29 -4.73 -7.47 11.03
C GLU A 29 -3.81 -8.69 11.18
N ALA A 30 -3.88 -9.64 10.23
CA ALA A 30 -3.02 -10.84 10.23
C ALA A 30 -1.52 -10.51 10.08
N ASN A 31 -1.17 -9.33 9.57
CA ASN A 31 0.20 -8.87 9.38
C ASN A 31 0.63 -7.78 10.38
N ALA A 32 -0.13 -7.60 11.47
CA ALA A 32 0.09 -6.55 12.47
C ALA A 32 0.10 -5.12 11.88
N LEU A 33 -0.75 -4.89 10.87
CA LEU A 33 -0.95 -3.61 10.23
C LEU A 33 -2.31 -3.02 10.61
N ARG A 34 -2.40 -1.70 10.66
CA ARG A 34 -3.64 -0.95 10.83
C ARG A 34 -4.07 -0.39 9.48
N MET A 35 -5.24 -0.77 9.01
CA MET A 35 -5.88 -0.16 7.84
C MET A 35 -6.56 1.15 8.24
N VAL A 36 -6.34 2.21 7.46
CA VAL A 36 -7.02 3.50 7.59
C VAL A 36 -7.59 3.88 6.22
N VAL A 37 -8.90 4.09 6.16
CA VAL A 37 -9.55 4.64 4.96
C VAL A 37 -9.35 6.15 4.97
N ARG A 38 -8.81 6.69 3.88
CA ARG A 38 -8.63 8.11 3.64
C ARG A 38 -9.41 8.48 2.40
N LEU A 39 -10.15 9.57 2.47
CA LEU A 39 -10.68 10.22 1.28
C LEU A 39 -9.64 11.24 0.83
N ASP A 40 -9.04 11.00 -0.32
CA ASP A 40 -8.13 11.99 -0.91
C ASP A 40 -8.91 12.91 -1.83
N HIS A 41 -8.60 14.20 -1.74
CA HIS A 41 -9.21 15.22 -2.58
C HIS A 41 -8.36 15.38 -3.84
N GLY A 42 -8.87 14.91 -4.97
CA GLY A 42 -8.72 15.67 -6.21
C GLY A 42 -9.35 17.05 -6.01
N SER A 43 -8.91 18.06 -6.75
CA SER A 43 -9.32 19.48 -6.58
C SER A 43 -10.85 19.71 -6.48
N GLU A 44 -11.32 20.93 -6.14
CA GLU A 44 -12.76 21.27 -5.94
C GLU A 44 -13.73 20.84 -7.06
N THR A 45 -13.21 20.37 -8.19
CA THR A 45 -13.95 19.87 -9.35
C THR A 45 -13.89 18.34 -9.56
N GLU A 46 -13.26 17.58 -8.67
CA GLU A 46 -13.06 16.12 -8.80
C GLU A 46 -13.78 15.33 -7.69
N GLU A 47 -14.17 14.09 -8.01
CA GLU A 47 -14.87 13.18 -7.10
C GLU A 47 -13.94 12.67 -5.98
N TYR A 48 -14.48 12.44 -4.78
CA TYR A 48 -13.71 11.89 -3.65
C TYR A 48 -13.16 10.51 -3.97
N GLU A 49 -11.88 10.29 -3.69
CA GLU A 49 -11.24 9.01 -3.98
C GLU A 49 -10.92 8.23 -2.72
N GLU A 50 -11.32 6.96 -2.71
CA GLU A 50 -11.00 6.07 -1.60
C GLU A 50 -9.56 5.56 -1.71
N VAL A 51 -8.76 5.95 -0.72
CA VAL A 51 -7.37 5.54 -0.56
C VAL A 51 -7.21 4.81 0.77
N LEU A 52 -6.61 3.63 0.73
CA LEU A 52 -6.37 2.80 1.91
C LEU A 52 -4.91 2.90 2.32
N ALA A 53 -4.66 3.42 3.51
CA ALA A 53 -3.32 3.47 4.10
C ALA A 53 -3.13 2.32 5.09
N LEU A 54 -2.02 1.58 4.94
CA LEU A 54 -1.64 0.48 5.81
C LEU A 54 -0.46 0.92 6.70
N HIS A 55 -0.72 1.06 7.99
CA HIS A 55 0.26 1.51 8.99
C HIS A 55 0.81 0.33 9.79
N LEU A 56 2.04 0.47 10.29
CA LEU A 56 2.64 -0.56 11.15
C LEU A 56 2.08 -0.48 12.59
N GLY A 57 1.17 -1.40 12.95
CA GLY A 57 0.59 -1.48 14.29
C GLY A 57 0.06 -0.15 14.83
N ALA A 58 0.53 0.24 16.01
CA ALA A 58 0.18 1.50 16.67
C ALA A 58 1.00 2.71 16.17
N SER A 59 1.98 2.51 15.29
CA SER A 59 2.80 3.58 14.73
C SER A 59 2.06 4.35 13.64
N ASP A 60 2.34 5.64 13.52
CA ASP A 60 1.88 6.44 12.39
C ASP A 60 2.67 6.17 11.10
N LEU A 61 3.67 5.28 11.15
CA LEU A 61 4.44 4.88 9.97
C LEU A 61 3.56 4.14 8.96
N CYS A 62 3.17 4.85 7.90
CA CYS A 62 2.50 4.29 6.74
C CYS A 62 3.50 3.45 5.94
N ARG A 63 3.21 2.17 5.74
CA ARG A 63 4.07 1.25 4.99
C ARG A 63 3.63 1.13 3.54
N TRP A 64 2.33 1.13 3.31
CA TRP A 64 1.74 1.07 1.97
C TRP A 64 0.50 1.95 1.85
N ILE A 65 0.27 2.43 0.63
CA ILE A 65 -0.92 3.13 0.20
C ILE A 65 -1.52 2.34 -0.95
N MET A 66 -2.81 2.06 -0.89
CA MET A 66 -3.55 1.31 -1.91
C MET A 66 -4.73 2.14 -2.40
N TRP A 67 -4.95 2.16 -3.70
CA TRP A 67 -6.13 2.76 -4.33
C TRP A 67 -6.47 1.95 -5.58
N ARG A 68 -7.61 2.22 -6.21
CA ARG A 68 -7.98 1.53 -7.44
C ARG A 68 -8.61 2.48 -8.44
N ASN A 69 -8.62 2.09 -9.70
CA ASN A 69 -9.56 2.62 -10.68
C ASN A 69 -10.50 1.49 -11.17
N ALA A 70 -11.19 1.71 -12.28
CA ALA A 70 -12.10 0.73 -12.87
C ALA A 70 -11.47 -0.64 -13.17
N GLU A 71 -10.17 -0.67 -13.48
CA GLU A 71 -9.52 -1.86 -14.05
C GLU A 71 -8.33 -2.35 -13.23
N THR A 72 -7.77 -1.51 -12.36
CA THR A 72 -6.48 -1.76 -11.73
C THR A 72 -6.50 -1.36 -10.25
N VAL A 73 -5.91 -2.20 -9.42
CA VAL A 73 -5.50 -1.89 -8.05
C VAL A 73 -4.05 -1.46 -8.05
N PHE A 74 -3.79 -0.31 -7.43
CA PHE A 74 -2.46 0.26 -7.27
C PHE A 74 -2.01 0.06 -5.83
N LEU A 75 -0.75 -0.30 -5.66
CA LEU A 75 -0.11 -0.43 -4.36
C LEU A 75 1.22 0.29 -4.38
N GLN A 76 1.34 1.32 -3.55
CA GLN A 76 2.55 2.11 -3.41
C GLN A 76 3.18 1.87 -2.04
N PRO A 77 4.41 1.33 -1.97
CA PRO A 77 5.19 1.39 -0.75
C PRO A 77 5.58 2.84 -0.45
N LEU A 78 5.75 3.19 0.83
CA LEU A 78 6.20 4.55 1.19
C LEU A 78 7.55 4.90 0.53
N ILE A 79 8.41 3.89 0.37
CA ILE A 79 9.68 4.01 -0.34
C ILE A 79 9.69 2.98 -1.47
N GLY A 80 9.66 3.47 -2.71
CA GLY A 80 9.76 2.64 -3.90
C GLY A 80 8.73 2.97 -4.98
N PRO A 81 8.72 2.19 -6.06
CA PRO A 81 7.78 2.39 -7.17
C PRO A 81 6.38 1.90 -6.81
N THR A 82 5.36 2.53 -7.42
CA THR A 82 3.99 2.04 -7.39
C THR A 82 3.86 0.78 -8.26
N HIS A 83 3.21 -0.23 -7.71
CA HIS A 83 2.90 -1.49 -8.39
C HIS A 83 1.42 -1.54 -8.79
N ARG A 84 1.13 -2.28 -9.87
CA ARG A 84 -0.20 -2.41 -10.46
C ARG A 84 -0.62 -3.88 -10.47
N TYR A 85 -1.87 -4.13 -10.11
CA TYR A 85 -2.45 -5.46 -10.01
C TYR A 85 -3.88 -5.44 -10.54
N ASP A 86 -4.34 -6.56 -11.09
CA ASP A 86 -5.71 -6.67 -11.60
C ASP A 86 -6.74 -6.84 -10.47
N SER A 87 -6.28 -7.23 -9.27
CA SER A 87 -7.14 -7.42 -8.11
C SER A 87 -6.39 -7.19 -6.78
N VAL A 88 -7.17 -6.99 -5.71
CA VAL A 88 -6.67 -6.91 -4.33
C VAL A 88 -5.97 -8.22 -3.92
N ALA A 89 -6.53 -9.37 -4.30
CA ALA A 89 -5.94 -10.67 -4.01
C ALA A 89 -4.55 -10.82 -4.64
N GLY A 90 -4.42 -10.47 -5.93
CA GLY A 90 -3.13 -10.50 -6.62
C GLY A 90 -2.09 -9.55 -6.00
N ALA A 91 -2.53 -8.38 -5.50
CA ALA A 91 -1.65 -7.47 -4.76
C ALA A 91 -1.10 -8.11 -3.47
N PHE A 92 -1.95 -8.84 -2.74
CA PHE A 92 -1.53 -9.50 -1.49
C PHE A 92 -0.68 -10.74 -1.69
N GLU A 93 -0.93 -11.53 -2.74
CA GLU A 93 -0.06 -12.65 -3.11
C GLU A 93 1.38 -12.17 -3.34
N ALA A 94 1.54 -11.09 -4.10
CA ALA A 94 2.86 -10.49 -4.36
C ALA A 94 3.53 -9.94 -3.08
N LEU A 95 2.76 -9.37 -2.14
CA LEU A 95 3.30 -8.92 -0.85
C LEU A 95 3.74 -10.07 0.05
N ALA A 96 2.97 -11.17 0.06
CA ALA A 96 3.29 -12.35 0.85
C ALA A 96 4.59 -13.01 0.36
N GLU A 97 4.81 -13.07 -0.96
CA GLU A 97 6.05 -13.58 -1.55
C GLU A 97 7.27 -12.72 -1.19
N LYS A 98 7.12 -11.39 -1.25
CA LYS A 98 8.22 -10.46 -0.93
C LYS A 98 8.65 -10.53 0.55
N THR A 99 7.72 -10.84 1.45
CA THR A 99 8.00 -10.98 2.88
C THR A 99 8.78 -12.28 3.19
N ARG A 100 8.75 -13.27 2.29
CA ARG A 100 9.45 -14.55 2.44
C ARG A 100 10.89 -14.55 1.93
N CYS A 101 11.41 -13.44 1.39
CA CYS A 101 12.84 -13.36 1.10
C CYS A 101 13.58 -13.23 2.45
N PRO A 102 14.28 -14.28 2.93
CA PRO A 102 15.19 -14.08 4.06
C PRO A 102 16.27 -13.15 3.54
N LEU A 103 16.53 -12.07 4.27
CA LEU A 103 17.67 -11.20 4.04
C LEU A 103 18.94 -12.06 4.26
N THR A 104 19.38 -12.80 3.25
CA THR A 104 20.53 -13.69 3.35
C THR A 104 21.80 -12.83 3.41
N ASP A 105 22.40 -12.83 4.61
CA ASP A 105 23.80 -12.59 4.91
C ASP A 105 24.54 -11.59 4.00
N ILE A 106 24.49 -10.32 4.37
CA ILE A 106 25.60 -9.41 4.05
C ILE A 106 26.78 -9.84 4.94
N LYS A 107 27.56 -10.83 4.49
CA LYS A 107 28.87 -11.11 5.10
C LYS A 107 29.81 -9.94 4.82
N SER A 108 30.13 -9.18 5.87
CA SER A 108 31.21 -8.21 5.85
C SER A 108 32.58 -8.92 5.90
N ALA A 109 33.37 -8.67 4.85
CA ALA A 109 34.83 -8.76 4.68
C ALA A 109 35.71 -9.70 5.53
N CYS A 110 36.60 -10.44 4.85
CA CYS A 110 38.04 -10.41 5.19
C CYS A 110 38.87 -10.68 3.93
N ARG A 111 39.69 -9.72 3.50
CA ARG A 111 40.67 -9.85 2.41
C ARG A 111 42.02 -10.19 3.06
N PRO A 112 42.67 -11.33 2.75
CA PRO A 112 44.01 -11.59 3.26
C PRO A 112 45.04 -10.67 2.60
N ALA A 113 46.05 -10.33 3.39
CA ALA A 113 47.14 -9.41 3.10
C ALA A 113 48.05 -9.86 1.95
#